data_AF-A0A167U0A3-F1
#
_entry.id   AF-A0A167U0A3-F1
#
_cell.length_a   1.000
_cell.length_b   1.000
_cell.length_c   1.000
_cell.angle_alpha   90.00
_cell.angle_beta   90.00
_cell.angle_gamma   90.00
#
_symmetry.space_group_name_H-M   'P 1'
#
loop_
_entity.id
_entity.type
_entity.pdbx_description
1 polymer ?
#
loop_
_entity_poly.entity_id
_entity_poly.type
_entity_poly.pdbx_seq_one_letter_code
_entity_poly.pdbx_strand_id
1 'polypeptide(L)'
;MDETASNFRAQWVNPSDLFSILLIIGGDVIAIAQAALSGGPITPVTFSFGWVSYAISALLTVQSEGRVMPPSPDSTLQVINLATGYKRFNRSWTLGRIFQNYEYWMPAEVRQRLQAHPALYEDEEARIADTEMSAKVTATTETTPNSRKFVSPRQAGLCISVYEWALDGRHPVGKPGHDWVHWLGIAVTVVQLGVSVIPFALFGDWSIFLVTVAGTILAYASGALPQWGKEKWACRILDKRKDIALTVGVGTQHVILVRGAKGGLDLEDMAGGQLPEDEGEQTRRSPLMRLMSPGNTTRMVMFLLVVLWLMLLLSSTGIQEHAWFLLAVGGTGMVQNLITAGAPRRPAMLGIPLRLAMRPDSKNEAIPIPMVFAEFKIMHTLMELELDFKGAGRILLSEFFPGGGGLLPWEEKWWSSDDPDVRRQLLRAAREKEFNKQMRRQAG
;
A
#
# COMPACT_ATOMS: atom_id res chain seq x y z
N MET A 1 42.36 -31.54 8.22
CA MET A 1 40.98 -31.55 7.68
C MET A 1 39.95 -31.98 8.73
N ASP A 2 40.34 -32.80 9.73
CA ASP A 2 39.41 -33.23 10.79
C ASP A 2 39.10 -32.15 11.85
N GLU A 3 40.01 -31.22 12.13
CA GLU A 3 39.78 -30.15 13.09
C GLU A 3 38.75 -29.13 12.57
N THR A 4 38.81 -28.78 11.29
CA THR A 4 37.79 -27.94 10.66
C THR A 4 36.43 -28.65 10.62
N ALA A 5 36.39 -29.93 10.24
CA ALA A 5 35.15 -30.71 10.20
C ALA A 5 34.54 -30.90 11.60
N SER A 6 35.35 -31.12 12.63
CA SER A 6 34.90 -31.25 14.02
C SER A 6 34.45 -29.91 14.62
N ASN A 7 35.11 -28.80 14.31
CA ASN A 7 34.67 -27.46 14.69
C ASN A 7 33.34 -27.08 14.01
N PHE A 8 33.17 -27.39 12.71
CA PHE A 8 31.87 -27.26 12.05
C PHE A 8 30.83 -28.14 12.74
N ARG A 9 31.13 -29.43 12.96
CA ARG A 9 30.19 -30.35 13.64
C ARG A 9 29.83 -29.86 15.05
N ALA A 10 30.76 -29.28 15.80
CA ALA A 10 30.51 -28.71 17.12
C ALA A 10 29.58 -27.48 17.06
N GLN A 11 29.78 -26.58 16.09
CA GLN A 11 28.86 -25.46 15.83
C GLN A 11 27.45 -25.94 15.41
N TRP A 12 27.37 -27.00 14.62
CA TRP A 12 26.11 -27.65 14.22
C TRP A 12 25.50 -28.54 15.31
N VAL A 13 26.16 -28.73 16.47
CA VAL A 13 25.60 -29.46 17.61
C VAL A 13 25.16 -28.50 18.72
N ASN A 14 25.92 -27.42 18.96
CA ASN A 14 25.59 -26.36 19.90
C ASN A 14 25.59 -24.98 19.22
N PRO A 15 24.44 -24.55 18.65
CA PRO A 15 24.34 -23.33 17.85
C PRO A 15 24.29 -22.04 18.71
N SER A 16 25.14 -21.93 19.73
CA SER A 16 25.19 -20.75 20.62
C SER A 16 25.43 -19.43 19.85
N ASP A 17 26.21 -19.46 18.77
CA ASP A 17 26.50 -18.29 17.93
C ASP A 17 25.39 -17.92 16.91
N LEU A 18 24.42 -18.81 16.67
CA LEU A 18 23.31 -18.57 15.73
C LEU A 18 22.27 -17.59 16.29
N PHE A 19 22.16 -17.49 17.62
CA PHE A 19 21.33 -16.48 18.29
C PHE A 19 21.78 -15.06 17.95
N SER A 20 23.10 -14.82 17.91
CA SER A 20 23.69 -13.54 17.55
C SER A 20 23.31 -13.14 16.12
N ILE A 21 23.34 -14.08 15.17
CA ILE A 21 22.96 -13.83 13.76
C ILE A 21 21.46 -13.49 13.64
N LEU A 22 20.60 -14.25 14.30
CA LEU A 22 19.15 -14.01 14.31
C LEU A 22 18.78 -12.67 14.96
N LEU A 23 19.58 -12.20 15.93
CA LEU A 23 19.38 -10.93 16.62
C LEU A 23 19.86 -9.74 15.78
N ILE A 24 20.94 -9.90 15.00
CA ILE A 24 21.48 -8.84 14.13
C ILE A 24 20.52 -8.49 12.98
N ILE A 25 19.91 -9.49 12.34
CA ILE A 25 19.13 -9.29 11.10
C ILE A 25 17.62 -9.04 11.37
N GLY A 26 17.20 -9.10 12.64
CA GLY A 26 15.78 -9.19 12.99
C GLY A 26 15.03 -7.87 13.19
N GLY A 27 15.67 -6.81 13.68
CA GLY A 27 14.99 -5.60 14.18
C GLY A 27 14.09 -4.90 13.16
N ASP A 28 14.64 -4.62 11.96
CA ASP A 28 13.91 -3.93 10.89
C ASP A 28 12.75 -4.77 10.35
N VAL A 29 12.93 -6.09 10.28
CA VAL A 29 11.88 -7.01 9.85
C VAL A 29 10.70 -6.96 10.81
N ILE A 30 10.96 -6.95 12.13
CA ILE A 30 9.91 -6.80 13.13
C ILE A 30 9.21 -5.45 13.00
N ALA A 31 9.95 -4.35 12.81
CA ALA A 31 9.37 -3.01 12.66
C ALA A 31 8.37 -2.96 11.49
N ILE A 32 8.75 -3.51 10.33
CA ILE A 32 7.90 -3.53 9.13
C ILE A 32 6.72 -4.50 9.31
N ALA A 33 6.94 -5.68 9.89
CA ALA A 33 5.87 -6.64 10.18
C ALA A 33 4.82 -6.07 11.14
N GLN A 34 5.27 -5.36 12.17
CA GLN A 34 4.41 -4.63 13.10
C GLN A 34 3.64 -3.53 12.39
N ALA A 35 4.29 -2.69 11.58
CA ALA A 35 3.60 -1.66 10.81
C ALA A 35 2.49 -2.25 9.91
N ALA A 36 2.75 -3.41 9.32
CA ALA A 36 1.79 -4.11 8.46
C ALA A 36 0.54 -4.60 9.20
N LEU A 37 0.70 -5.21 10.38
CA LEU A 37 -0.40 -5.87 11.11
C LEU A 37 -1.03 -5.02 12.23
N SER A 38 -0.35 -3.99 12.72
CA SER A 38 -0.76 -3.22 13.90
C SER A 38 -1.98 -2.31 13.68
N GLY A 39 -2.46 -1.76 14.79
CA GLY A 39 -3.61 -0.85 14.87
C GLY A 39 -4.91 -1.52 15.32
N GLY A 40 -4.85 -2.81 15.68
CA GLY A 40 -5.92 -3.56 16.31
C GLY A 40 -5.51 -4.03 17.72
N PRO A 41 -6.43 -4.65 18.47
CA PRO A 41 -6.12 -5.17 19.81
C PRO A 41 -5.19 -6.39 19.78
N ILE A 42 -5.16 -7.12 18.67
CA ILE A 42 -4.32 -8.30 18.48
C ILE A 42 -3.49 -8.09 17.21
N THR A 43 -2.17 -8.12 17.37
CA THR A 43 -1.20 -7.96 16.29
C THR A 43 -0.34 -9.21 16.22
N PRO A 44 -0.66 -10.18 15.35
CA PRO A 44 -0.04 -11.51 15.36
C PRO A 44 1.32 -11.49 14.64
N VAL A 45 2.28 -10.79 15.23
CA VAL A 45 3.70 -10.85 14.88
C VAL A 45 4.34 -11.83 15.87
N THR A 46 4.95 -12.89 15.35
CA THR A 46 5.37 -14.04 16.15
C THR A 46 6.65 -13.76 16.92
N PHE A 47 6.88 -14.51 18.00
CA PHE A 47 8.11 -14.37 18.78
C PHE A 47 9.34 -14.76 17.95
N SER A 48 10.35 -13.91 17.93
CA SER A 48 11.68 -14.21 17.40
C SER A 48 12.72 -13.37 18.14
N PHE A 49 13.99 -13.73 18.05
CA PHE A 49 15.06 -12.97 18.72
C PHE A 49 15.28 -11.56 18.14
N GLY A 50 14.74 -11.28 16.95
CA GLY A 50 14.75 -9.95 16.33
C GLY A 50 14.00 -8.88 17.13
N TRP A 51 13.07 -9.29 17.99
CA TRP A 51 12.30 -8.37 18.83
C TRP A 51 13.15 -7.57 19.81
N VAL A 52 14.27 -8.12 20.28
CA VAL A 52 15.17 -7.40 21.20
C VAL A 52 15.82 -6.22 20.48
N SER A 53 16.35 -6.47 19.28
CA SER A 53 16.92 -5.42 18.42
C SER A 53 15.87 -4.35 18.08
N TYR A 54 14.66 -4.79 17.68
CA TYR A 54 13.53 -3.89 17.46
C TYR A 54 13.18 -3.06 18.68
N ALA A 55 13.10 -3.66 19.88
CA ALA A 55 12.70 -2.95 21.09
C ALA A 55 13.66 -1.81 21.43
N ILE A 56 14.98 -2.02 21.26
CA ILE A 56 16.00 -0.98 21.45
C ILE A 56 15.83 0.15 20.42
N SER A 57 15.70 -0.18 19.13
CA SER A 57 15.48 0.82 18.06
C SER A 57 14.17 1.60 18.24
N ALA A 58 13.11 0.92 18.68
CA ALA A 58 11.81 1.52 18.96
C ALA A 58 11.87 2.45 20.18
N LEU A 59 12.66 2.13 21.21
CA LEU A 59 12.88 3.05 22.34
C LEU A 59 13.62 4.31 21.90
N LEU A 60 14.64 4.18 21.04
CA LEU A 60 15.38 5.33 20.51
C LEU A 60 14.47 6.26 19.69
N THR A 61 13.67 5.70 18.78
CA THR A 61 12.72 6.47 17.93
C THR A 61 11.60 7.12 18.75
N VAL A 62 11.09 6.45 19.78
CA VAL A 62 10.10 7.03 20.70
C VAL A 62 10.70 8.15 21.55
N GLN A 63 11.99 8.06 21.89
CA GLN A 63 12.69 9.11 22.64
C GLN A 63 13.02 10.32 21.76
N SER A 64 13.43 10.11 20.51
CA SER A 64 13.82 11.18 19.58
C SER A 64 12.62 11.84 18.89
N GLU A 65 11.74 11.05 18.28
CA GLU A 65 10.66 11.51 17.39
C GLU A 65 9.27 11.35 18.02
N GLY A 66 9.16 10.59 19.11
CA GLY A 66 7.86 10.26 19.71
C GLY A 66 7.04 9.30 18.85
N ARG A 67 7.71 8.50 18.00
CA ARG A 67 7.08 7.61 17.02
C ARG A 67 7.52 6.17 17.18
N VAL A 68 6.62 5.24 16.89
CA VAL A 68 6.89 3.79 16.85
C VAL A 68 6.84 3.26 15.41
N MET A 69 6.08 3.93 14.54
CA MET A 69 5.93 3.56 13.15
C MET A 69 7.25 3.75 12.38
N PRO A 70 7.69 2.75 11.59
CA PRO A 70 8.87 2.91 10.73
C PRO A 70 8.64 4.00 9.66
N PRO A 71 9.73 4.54 9.08
CA PRO A 71 9.63 5.54 8.02
C PRO A 71 8.88 5.00 6.80
N SER A 72 8.32 5.91 6.00
CA SER A 72 7.61 5.55 4.77
C SER A 72 8.50 4.71 3.85
N PRO A 73 7.99 3.59 3.28
CA PRO A 73 8.75 2.79 2.32
C PRO A 73 8.99 3.53 1.00
N ASP A 74 8.17 4.55 0.70
CA ASP A 74 8.35 5.45 -0.44
C ASP A 74 8.27 6.90 0.05
N SER A 75 9.43 7.55 0.12
CA SER A 75 9.57 8.95 0.52
C SER A 75 9.36 9.92 -0.65
N THR A 76 9.35 9.42 -1.88
CA THR A 76 9.15 10.21 -3.11
C THR A 76 7.68 10.34 -3.48
N LEU A 77 6.82 9.48 -2.93
CA LEU A 77 5.38 9.56 -3.09
C LEU A 77 4.86 10.95 -2.68
N GLN A 78 4.16 11.59 -3.61
CA GLN A 78 3.48 12.86 -3.41
C GLN A 78 1.98 12.66 -3.30
N VAL A 79 1.38 13.48 -2.46
CA VAL A 79 -0.06 13.60 -2.26
C VAL A 79 -0.48 14.99 -2.71
N ILE A 80 -1.31 15.03 -3.74
CA ILE A 80 -1.72 16.26 -4.42
C ILE A 80 -3.21 16.49 -4.21
N ASN A 81 -3.56 17.65 -3.66
CA ASN A 81 -4.93 18.07 -3.51
C ASN A 81 -5.48 18.58 -4.85
N LEU A 82 -6.52 17.94 -5.38
CA LEU A 82 -7.07 18.26 -6.70
C LEU A 82 -8.02 19.46 -6.71
N ALA A 83 -8.33 20.05 -5.55
CA ALA A 83 -9.09 21.30 -5.48
C ALA A 83 -8.16 22.52 -5.43
N THR A 84 -7.02 22.42 -4.72
CA THR A 84 -6.11 23.55 -4.49
C THR A 84 -4.82 23.47 -5.29
N GLY A 85 -4.44 22.28 -5.78
CA GLY A 85 -3.14 22.01 -6.38
C GLY A 85 -2.00 21.91 -5.36
N TYR A 86 -2.28 21.96 -4.05
CA TYR A 86 -1.26 21.83 -3.02
C TYR A 86 -0.64 20.43 -3.04
N LYS A 87 0.69 20.38 -2.98
CA LYS A 87 1.49 19.14 -3.04
C LYS A 87 2.18 18.92 -1.71
N ARG A 88 2.22 17.67 -1.26
CA ARG A 88 2.89 17.27 -0.02
C ARG A 88 3.62 15.94 -0.22
N PHE A 89 4.85 15.85 0.27
CA PHE A 89 5.58 14.58 0.33
C PHE A 89 5.00 13.68 1.40
N ASN A 90 4.87 12.40 1.08
CA ASN A 90 4.30 11.40 1.96
C ASN A 90 5.27 11.02 3.09
N ARG A 91 4.81 11.20 4.33
CA ARG A 91 5.47 10.68 5.54
C ARG A 91 4.72 9.49 6.16
N SER A 92 3.58 9.11 5.61
CA SER A 92 2.80 7.97 6.10
C SER A 92 3.32 6.66 5.55
N TRP A 93 3.68 5.74 6.45
CA TRP A 93 4.03 4.36 6.08
C TRP A 93 2.91 3.67 5.29
N THR A 94 1.67 3.86 5.72
CA THR A 94 0.50 3.21 5.12
C THR A 94 0.28 3.65 3.68
N LEU A 95 0.35 4.95 3.38
CA LEU A 95 0.20 5.46 2.00
C LEU A 95 1.33 4.99 1.10
N GLY A 96 2.56 5.02 1.59
CA GLY A 96 3.72 4.50 0.86
C GLY A 96 3.54 3.01 0.54
N ARG A 97 3.08 2.23 1.51
CA ARG A 97 2.84 0.78 1.33
C ARG A 97 1.69 0.47 0.38
N ILE A 98 0.63 1.29 0.38
CA ILE A 98 -0.48 1.16 -0.57
C ILE A 98 0.01 1.41 -2.00
N PHE A 99 0.78 2.47 -2.21
CA PHE A 99 1.30 2.80 -3.54
C PHE A 99 2.33 1.78 -4.02
N GLN A 100 3.28 1.36 -3.16
CA GLN A 100 4.28 0.34 -3.48
C GLN A 100 3.64 -0.98 -3.93
N ASN A 101 2.55 -1.39 -3.28
CA ASN A 101 1.86 -2.64 -3.60
C ASN A 101 0.79 -2.49 -4.69
N TYR A 102 0.74 -1.35 -5.40
CA TYR A 102 -0.35 -1.06 -6.34
C TYR A 102 -0.56 -2.17 -7.37
N GLU A 103 0.52 -2.68 -7.95
CA GLU A 103 0.46 -3.76 -8.95
C GLU A 103 -0.24 -5.04 -8.45
N TYR A 104 -0.10 -5.36 -7.15
CA TYR A 104 -0.71 -6.52 -6.53
C TYR A 104 -2.23 -6.37 -6.35
N TRP A 105 -2.67 -5.21 -5.87
CA TRP A 105 -4.10 -4.96 -5.60
C TRP A 105 -4.83 -4.25 -6.74
N MET A 106 -4.12 -3.91 -7.82
CA MET A 106 -4.68 -3.32 -9.03
C MET A 106 -5.83 -4.18 -9.57
N PRO A 107 -7.04 -3.61 -9.72
CA PRO A 107 -8.19 -4.31 -10.26
C PRO A 107 -7.93 -4.87 -11.67
N ALA A 108 -8.58 -5.99 -11.99
CA ALA A 108 -8.42 -6.63 -13.30
C ALA A 108 -8.85 -5.70 -14.43
N GLU A 109 -9.82 -4.83 -14.18
CA GLU A 109 -10.33 -3.81 -15.11
C GLU A 109 -9.25 -2.80 -15.49
N VAL A 110 -8.43 -2.36 -14.51
CA VAL A 110 -7.30 -1.46 -14.77
C VAL A 110 -6.23 -2.19 -15.58
N ARG A 111 -5.91 -3.44 -15.19
CA ARG A 111 -4.92 -4.27 -15.92
C ARG A 111 -5.37 -4.54 -17.36
N GLN A 112 -6.65 -4.84 -17.54
CA GLN A 112 -7.23 -5.07 -18.86
C GLN A 112 -7.20 -3.77 -19.67
N ARG A 113 -7.52 -2.61 -19.08
CA ARG A 113 -7.43 -1.32 -19.77
C ARG A 113 -5.99 -0.96 -20.14
N LEU A 114 -5.02 -1.35 -19.31
CA LEU A 114 -3.59 -1.21 -19.60
C LEU A 114 -3.11 -2.13 -20.72
N GLN A 115 -3.66 -3.34 -20.83
CA GLN A 115 -3.36 -4.27 -21.91
C GLN A 115 -4.12 -3.94 -23.20
N ALA A 116 -5.31 -3.37 -23.05
CA ALA A 116 -6.24 -3.01 -24.11
C ALA A 116 -6.26 -1.50 -24.42
N HIS A 117 -5.16 -0.78 -24.13
CA HIS A 117 -4.99 0.62 -24.55
C HIS A 117 -5.45 0.80 -25.98
N PRO A 118 -6.13 1.91 -26.28
CA PRO A 118 -7.19 1.94 -27.27
C PRO A 118 -6.70 1.35 -28.60
N ALA A 119 -7.18 0.13 -28.91
CA ALA A 119 -7.70 -0.10 -30.24
C ALA A 119 -8.71 1.02 -30.46
N LEU A 120 -8.44 1.93 -31.39
CA LEU A 120 -9.41 2.99 -31.69
C LEU A 120 -10.76 2.35 -31.89
N TYR A 121 -11.73 2.78 -31.10
CA TYR A 121 -13.12 2.60 -31.46
C TYR A 121 -13.31 3.36 -32.77
N GLU A 122 -13.70 2.62 -33.80
CA GLU A 122 -14.37 3.19 -34.96
C GLU A 122 -15.72 3.70 -34.44
N ASP A 123 -16.02 4.98 -34.65
CA ASP A 123 -17.24 5.63 -34.17
C ASP A 123 -18.49 4.82 -34.61
N GLU A 124 -19.24 4.22 -33.69
CA GLU A 124 -20.57 3.66 -34.00
C GLU A 124 -21.55 4.75 -34.50
N GLU A 125 -21.26 6.02 -34.23
CA GLU A 125 -21.99 7.17 -34.79
C GLU A 125 -21.81 7.32 -36.32
N ALA A 126 -20.70 6.85 -36.90
CA ALA A 126 -20.50 6.86 -38.35
C ALA A 126 -21.35 5.80 -39.08
N ARG A 127 -21.78 4.73 -38.40
CA ARG A 127 -22.68 3.73 -39.00
C ARG A 127 -24.06 4.30 -39.31
N ILE A 128 -24.55 5.28 -38.55
CA ILE A 128 -25.90 5.83 -38.80
C ILE A 128 -25.92 6.62 -40.12
N ALA A 129 -24.82 7.30 -40.47
CA ALA A 129 -24.69 7.99 -41.76
C ALA A 129 -24.59 7.01 -42.95
N ASP A 130 -23.94 5.85 -42.76
CA ASP A 130 -23.76 4.87 -43.82
C ASP A 130 -24.93 3.88 -43.97
N THR A 131 -25.77 3.72 -42.93
CA THR A 131 -26.91 2.78 -42.95
C THR A 131 -28.03 3.26 -43.88
N GLU A 132 -28.16 4.56 -44.14
CA GLU A 132 -29.12 5.07 -45.14
C GLU A 132 -28.65 4.86 -46.59
N MET A 133 -27.36 4.63 -46.83
CA MET A 133 -26.80 4.49 -48.18
C MET A 133 -26.51 3.03 -48.57
N SER A 134 -26.51 2.10 -47.60
CA SER A 134 -26.19 0.68 -47.81
C SER A 134 -27.42 -0.26 -47.84
N ALA A 135 -28.58 0.23 -48.29
CA ALA A 135 -29.76 -0.62 -48.53
C ALA A 135 -29.72 -1.41 -49.86
N LYS A 136 -28.58 -1.38 -50.58
CA LYS A 136 -28.35 -2.18 -51.79
C LYS A 136 -26.93 -2.74 -51.74
N VAL A 137 -26.79 -3.99 -51.31
CA VAL A 137 -26.00 -5.05 -51.97
C VAL A 137 -26.08 -6.30 -51.10
N THR A 138 -26.55 -7.37 -51.74
CA THR A 138 -26.98 -8.64 -51.16
C THR A 138 -25.80 -9.54 -50.79
N ALA A 139 -26.05 -10.37 -49.78
CA ALA A 139 -25.29 -11.47 -49.21
C ALA A 139 -24.27 -12.21 -50.09
N THR A 140 -23.08 -12.45 -49.50
CA THR A 140 -22.43 -13.77 -49.54
C THR A 140 -21.53 -13.95 -48.32
N THR A 141 -21.67 -15.13 -47.71
CA THR A 141 -21.06 -15.57 -46.46
C THR A 141 -19.64 -16.07 -46.71
N GLU A 142 -18.62 -15.33 -46.28
CA GLU A 142 -17.27 -15.87 -46.09
C GLU A 142 -16.67 -15.33 -44.79
N THR A 143 -16.36 -16.27 -43.89
CA THR A 143 -15.64 -16.08 -42.63
C THR A 143 -14.27 -15.45 -42.85
N THR A 144 -14.18 -14.13 -42.71
CA THR A 144 -12.92 -13.39 -42.59
C THR A 144 -12.63 -13.10 -41.11
N PRO A 145 -11.37 -13.19 -40.64
CA PRO A 145 -11.01 -12.78 -39.28
C PRO A 145 -11.23 -11.27 -39.16
N ASN A 146 -12.01 -10.86 -38.16
CA ASN A 146 -12.43 -9.48 -37.91
C ASN A 146 -11.19 -8.54 -37.80
N SER A 147 -10.94 -7.73 -38.83
CA SER A 147 -9.70 -6.99 -39.07
C SER A 147 -9.63 -5.61 -38.38
N ARG A 148 -10.20 -5.44 -37.18
CA ARG A 148 -10.23 -4.12 -36.50
C ARG A 148 -9.96 -4.14 -34.99
N LYS A 149 -8.88 -4.80 -34.57
CA LYS A 149 -8.27 -4.57 -33.24
C LYS A 149 -6.76 -4.47 -33.38
N PHE A 150 -6.26 -3.27 -33.62
CA PHE A 150 -4.83 -3.01 -33.56
C PHE A 150 -4.46 -2.61 -32.12
N VAL A 151 -3.79 -3.52 -31.39
CA VAL A 151 -3.22 -3.24 -30.07
C VAL A 151 -1.74 -2.92 -30.27
N SER A 152 -1.35 -1.67 -30.02
CA SER A 152 0.07 -1.28 -30.09
C SER A 152 0.86 -2.08 -29.06
N PRO A 153 2.02 -2.66 -29.40
CA PRO A 153 2.84 -3.46 -28.48
C PRO A 153 3.48 -2.64 -27.35
N ARG A 154 3.17 -1.34 -27.22
CA ARG A 154 3.74 -0.42 -26.23
C ARG A 154 2.73 -0.12 -25.12
N GLN A 155 3.19 -0.23 -23.88
CA GLN A 155 2.45 0.08 -22.65
C GLN A 155 2.00 1.56 -22.60
N ALA A 156 0.96 1.92 -21.83
CA ALA A 156 0.56 3.32 -21.59
C ALA A 156 1.75 4.18 -21.20
N GLY A 157 1.75 5.44 -21.66
CA GLY A 157 2.60 6.47 -21.07
C GLY A 157 2.14 6.86 -19.67
N LEU A 158 0.83 6.94 -19.42
CA LEU A 158 0.25 7.24 -18.11
C LEU A 158 -1.12 6.58 -17.95
N CYS A 159 -1.36 5.98 -16.79
CA CYS A 159 -2.62 5.39 -16.37
C CYS A 159 -3.08 6.03 -15.06
N ILE A 160 -4.20 6.76 -15.14
CA ILE A 160 -4.86 7.38 -14.00
C ILE A 160 -6.09 6.54 -13.67
N SER A 161 -6.12 6.01 -12.46
CA SER A 161 -7.17 5.13 -11.97
C SER A 161 -7.92 5.81 -10.84
N VAL A 162 -9.23 5.92 -10.98
CA VAL A 162 -10.08 6.61 -10.01
C VAL A 162 -10.68 5.61 -9.03
N TYR A 163 -10.51 5.87 -7.75
CA TYR A 163 -11.02 5.08 -6.63
C TYR A 163 -11.96 5.90 -5.77
N GLU A 164 -12.92 5.22 -5.16
CA GLU A 164 -13.87 5.74 -4.20
C GLU A 164 -13.73 4.99 -2.87
N TRP A 165 -14.15 5.62 -1.79
CA TRP A 165 -14.20 4.99 -0.48
C TRP A 165 -15.30 3.92 -0.45
N ALA A 166 -14.92 2.69 -0.10
CA ALA A 166 -15.86 1.60 0.11
C ALA A 166 -16.42 1.65 1.55
N LEU A 167 -17.43 2.48 1.77
CA LEU A 167 -18.04 2.73 3.09
C LEU A 167 -19.17 1.73 3.44
N ASP A 168 -19.20 0.57 2.78
CA ASP A 168 -20.25 -0.45 2.88
C ASP A 168 -20.26 -1.21 4.24
N GLY A 169 -19.50 -0.74 5.23
CA GLY A 169 -19.37 -1.36 6.57
C GLY A 169 -18.56 -2.67 6.61
N ARG A 170 -18.30 -3.31 5.47
CA ARG A 170 -17.51 -4.57 5.39
C ARG A 170 -16.10 -4.44 5.95
N HIS A 171 -15.46 -3.31 5.68
CA HIS A 171 -14.14 -2.98 6.22
C HIS A 171 -14.22 -1.59 6.86
N PRO A 172 -14.10 -1.47 8.19
CA PRO A 172 -14.13 -0.19 8.85
C PRO A 172 -12.89 0.64 8.49
N VAL A 173 -13.11 1.92 8.20
CA VAL A 173 -12.04 2.90 7.97
C VAL A 173 -11.21 3.08 9.24
N GLY A 174 -9.88 3.17 9.10
CA GLY A 174 -8.98 3.39 10.23
C GLY A 174 -8.82 2.19 11.17
N LYS A 175 -9.09 0.98 10.69
CA LYS A 175 -8.87 -0.27 11.43
C LYS A 175 -8.18 -1.31 10.54
N PRO A 176 -7.33 -2.18 11.09
CA PRO A 176 -6.68 -3.20 10.28
C PRO A 176 -7.68 -4.30 9.92
N GLY A 177 -7.55 -4.84 8.72
CA GLY A 177 -8.31 -6.01 8.27
C GLY A 177 -7.60 -7.32 8.61
N HIS A 178 -8.38 -8.40 8.67
CA HIS A 178 -7.92 -9.76 8.92
C HIS A 178 -7.82 -10.53 7.59
N ASP A 179 -6.60 -10.73 7.11
CA ASP A 179 -6.31 -11.53 5.91
C ASP A 179 -5.46 -12.76 6.27
N TRP A 180 -5.00 -13.48 5.24
CA TRP A 180 -4.17 -14.66 5.39
C TRP A 180 -2.87 -14.39 6.18
N VAL A 181 -2.30 -13.18 6.11
CA VAL A 181 -1.08 -12.82 6.86
C VAL A 181 -1.37 -12.76 8.35
N HIS A 182 -2.50 -12.18 8.74
CA HIS A 182 -2.95 -12.16 10.13
C HIS A 182 -3.13 -13.60 10.67
N TRP A 183 -3.83 -14.45 9.92
CA TRP A 183 -4.07 -15.84 10.34
C TRP A 183 -2.80 -16.69 10.34
N LEU A 184 -1.87 -16.43 9.42
CA LEU A 184 -0.56 -17.09 9.42
C LEU A 184 0.21 -16.80 10.70
N GLY A 185 0.18 -15.56 11.20
CA GLY A 185 0.81 -15.21 12.48
C GLY A 185 0.25 -16.00 13.64
N ILE A 186 -1.08 -16.11 13.75
CA ILE A 186 -1.74 -16.91 14.79
C ILE A 186 -1.37 -18.40 14.66
N ALA A 187 -1.43 -18.95 13.45
CA ALA A 187 -1.09 -20.34 13.20
C ALA A 187 0.36 -20.66 13.61
N VAL A 188 1.30 -19.78 13.27
CA VAL A 188 2.71 -19.94 13.64
C VAL A 188 2.91 -19.78 15.15
N THR A 189 2.20 -18.87 15.83
CA THR A 189 2.24 -18.80 17.31
C THR A 189 1.79 -20.12 17.94
N VAL A 190 0.73 -20.76 17.43
CA VAL A 190 0.29 -22.08 17.92
C VAL A 190 1.36 -23.15 17.67
N VAL A 191 2.00 -23.16 16.50
CA VAL A 191 3.10 -24.08 16.19
C VAL A 191 4.30 -23.84 17.13
N GLN A 192 4.68 -22.58 17.38
CA GLN A 192 5.75 -22.24 18.31
C GLN A 192 5.48 -22.78 19.71
N LEU A 193 4.27 -22.58 20.23
CA LEU A 193 3.87 -23.12 21.52
C LEU A 193 3.93 -24.65 21.52
N GLY A 194 3.42 -25.31 20.46
CA GLY A 194 3.48 -26.77 20.32
C GLY A 194 4.91 -27.32 20.33
N VAL A 195 5.83 -26.71 19.56
CA VAL A 195 7.26 -27.10 19.54
C VAL A 195 7.90 -26.88 20.91
N SER A 196 7.56 -25.79 21.60
CA SER A 196 8.11 -25.46 22.91
C SER A 196 7.64 -26.38 24.06
N VAL A 197 6.54 -27.11 23.88
CA VAL A 197 6.04 -28.09 24.86
C VAL A 197 6.78 -29.43 24.79
N ILE A 198 7.41 -29.77 23.66
CA ILE A 198 8.10 -31.06 23.48
C ILE A 198 9.20 -31.28 24.54
N PRO A 199 10.10 -30.31 24.82
CA PRO A 199 11.12 -30.47 25.85
C PRO A 199 10.53 -30.60 27.26
N PHE A 200 9.45 -29.87 27.53
CA PHE A 200 8.75 -29.93 28.81
C PHE A 200 8.12 -31.32 29.05
N ALA A 201 7.51 -31.91 28.03
CA ALA A 201 6.85 -33.21 28.13
C ALA A 201 7.81 -34.40 28.14
N LEU A 202 8.91 -34.34 27.37
CA LEU A 202 9.84 -35.47 27.21
C LEU A 202 11.01 -35.46 28.19
N PHE A 203 11.54 -34.27 28.50
CA PHE A 203 12.77 -34.10 29.29
C PHE A 203 12.53 -33.39 30.63
N GLY A 204 11.31 -32.90 30.88
CA GLY A 204 10.98 -32.13 32.07
C GLY A 204 11.53 -30.70 32.05
N ASP A 205 12.09 -30.24 30.93
CA ASP A 205 12.65 -28.89 30.79
C ASP A 205 11.55 -27.88 30.38
N TRP A 206 11.06 -27.13 31.37
CA TRP A 206 10.07 -26.06 31.18
C TRP A 206 10.67 -24.75 30.66
N SER A 207 11.99 -24.62 30.54
CA SER A 207 12.66 -23.35 30.23
C SER A 207 12.27 -22.83 28.84
N ILE A 208 12.26 -23.72 27.83
CA ILE A 208 11.94 -23.36 26.45
C ILE A 208 10.47 -22.95 26.30
N PHE A 209 9.57 -23.64 26.97
CA PHE A 209 8.15 -23.28 27.03
C PHE A 209 7.95 -21.91 27.66
N LEU A 210 8.57 -21.67 28.82
CA LEU A 210 8.47 -20.40 29.54
C LEU A 210 8.97 -19.22 28.69
N VAL A 211 10.14 -19.35 28.06
CA VAL A 211 10.70 -18.32 27.18
C VAL A 211 9.78 -18.04 25.99
N THR A 212 9.22 -19.09 25.39
CA THR A 212 8.33 -18.95 24.23
C THR A 212 7.02 -18.25 24.59
N VAL A 213 6.41 -18.61 25.72
CA VAL A 213 5.18 -17.98 26.21
C VAL A 213 5.45 -16.52 26.58
N ALA A 214 6.50 -16.24 27.35
CA ALA A 214 6.86 -14.88 27.75
C ALA A 214 7.18 -14.01 26.52
N GLY A 215 7.96 -14.53 25.57
CA GLY A 215 8.28 -13.85 24.30
C GLY A 215 7.04 -13.57 23.45
N THR A 216 6.08 -14.50 23.41
CA THR A 216 4.81 -14.30 22.70
C THR A 216 3.96 -13.20 23.35
N ILE A 217 3.86 -13.21 24.68
CA ILE A 217 3.15 -12.16 25.42
C ILE A 217 3.79 -10.80 25.17
N LEU A 218 5.12 -10.72 25.24
CA LEU A 218 5.89 -9.49 24.97
C LEU A 218 5.71 -8.98 23.54
N ALA A 219 5.71 -9.88 22.55
CA ALA A 219 5.47 -9.56 21.15
C ALA A 219 4.08 -8.95 20.95
N TYR A 220 3.05 -9.60 21.50
CA TYR A 220 1.66 -9.15 21.35
C TYR A 220 1.42 -7.85 22.13
N ALA A 221 1.98 -7.71 23.33
CA ALA A 221 1.89 -6.48 24.11
C ALA A 221 2.56 -5.30 23.38
N SER A 222 3.72 -5.52 22.75
CA SER A 222 4.40 -4.52 21.93
C SER A 222 3.59 -4.11 20.70
N GLY A 223 2.85 -5.05 20.09
CA GLY A 223 1.97 -4.80 18.94
C GLY A 223 0.60 -4.22 19.27
N ALA A 224 0.13 -4.38 20.50
CA ALA A 224 -1.15 -3.88 21.00
C ALA A 224 -1.08 -2.42 21.50
N LEU A 225 0.10 -1.78 21.43
CA LEU A 225 0.25 -0.38 21.85
C LEU A 225 -0.70 0.52 21.04
N PRO A 226 -1.49 1.39 21.70
CA PRO A 226 -2.45 2.26 21.02
C PRO A 226 -1.76 3.26 20.09
N GLN A 227 -0.49 3.55 20.34
CA GLN A 227 0.35 4.43 19.54
C GLN A 227 0.43 3.99 18.07
N TRP A 228 0.44 2.67 17.80
CA TRP A 228 0.42 2.15 16.44
C TRP A 228 -0.77 2.64 15.64
N GLY A 229 -1.98 2.54 16.21
CA GLY A 229 -3.20 3.01 15.55
C GLY A 229 -3.21 4.52 15.34
N LYS A 230 -2.77 5.27 16.37
CA LYS A 230 -2.70 6.74 16.31
C LYS A 230 -1.77 7.23 15.20
N GLU A 231 -0.60 6.61 15.03
CA GLU A 231 0.35 6.98 13.99
C GLU A 231 -0.05 6.46 12.60
N LYS A 232 -0.55 5.21 12.54
CA LYS A 232 -0.94 4.57 11.28
C LYS A 232 -2.03 5.30 10.53
N TRP A 233 -2.96 5.91 11.27
CA TRP A 233 -4.07 6.70 10.75
C TRP A 233 -4.06 8.11 11.35
N ALA A 234 -2.88 8.74 11.46
CA ALA A 234 -2.69 10.10 11.95
C ALA A 234 -3.30 11.15 11.01
N CYS A 235 -4.62 11.25 11.00
CA CYS A 235 -5.38 12.14 10.13
C CYS A 235 -6.80 12.36 10.66
N ARG A 236 -7.47 13.38 10.12
CA ARG A 236 -8.86 13.68 10.42
C ARG A 236 -9.79 12.81 9.56
N ILE A 237 -10.99 12.56 10.08
CA ILE A 237 -12.07 12.02 9.27
C ILE A 237 -12.63 13.15 8.43
N LEU A 238 -12.88 12.83 7.17
CA LEU A 238 -13.29 13.80 6.17
C LEU A 238 -14.78 14.13 6.31
N ASP A 239 -15.09 15.41 6.54
CA ASP A 239 -16.46 15.92 6.61
C ASP A 239 -17.01 16.33 5.24
N LYS A 240 -16.12 16.78 4.34
CA LYS A 240 -16.45 17.31 3.00
C LYS A 240 -15.62 16.62 1.94
N ARG A 241 -16.17 16.44 0.73
CA ARG A 241 -15.44 15.85 -0.39
C ARG A 241 -14.11 16.58 -0.66
N LYS A 242 -13.02 15.80 -0.67
CA LYS A 242 -11.66 16.24 -0.94
C LYS A 242 -10.97 15.20 -1.82
N ASP A 243 -10.84 15.50 -3.10
CA ASP A 243 -10.23 14.58 -4.06
C ASP A 243 -8.71 14.73 -4.02
N ILE A 244 -8.02 13.60 -3.93
CA ILE A 244 -6.57 13.53 -3.76
C ILE A 244 -5.97 12.64 -4.85
N ALA A 245 -4.85 13.05 -5.43
CA ALA A 245 -4.05 12.21 -6.30
C ALA A 245 -2.76 11.76 -5.59
N LEU A 246 -2.43 10.48 -5.75
CA LEU A 246 -1.19 9.86 -5.29
C LEU A 246 -0.32 9.54 -6.51
N THR A 247 0.89 10.08 -6.53
CA THR A 247 1.87 9.86 -7.61
C THR A 247 3.29 10.05 -7.10
N VAL A 248 4.26 9.37 -7.69
CA VAL A 248 5.69 9.61 -7.48
C VAL A 248 6.24 10.64 -8.49
N GLY A 249 5.39 11.09 -9.42
CA GLY A 249 5.73 12.08 -10.44
C GLY A 249 6.26 11.44 -11.73
N VAL A 250 7.11 12.20 -12.43
CA VAL A 250 7.67 11.81 -13.75
C VAL A 250 8.42 10.47 -13.65
N GLY A 251 8.14 9.57 -14.59
CA GLY A 251 8.75 8.24 -14.64
C GLY A 251 7.87 7.14 -14.04
N THR A 252 6.74 7.49 -13.41
CA THR A 252 5.75 6.49 -12.98
C THR A 252 4.57 6.39 -13.93
N GLN A 253 4.16 5.15 -14.23
CA GLN A 253 3.04 4.89 -15.11
C GLN A 253 1.69 5.08 -14.41
N HIS A 254 1.63 4.96 -13.08
CA HIS A 254 0.39 4.91 -12.33
C HIS A 254 0.16 6.15 -11.48
N VAL A 255 -1.05 6.71 -11.61
CA VAL A 255 -1.59 7.73 -10.71
C VAL A 255 -2.88 7.17 -10.11
N ILE A 256 -2.95 7.20 -8.78
CA ILE A 256 -4.12 6.74 -8.03
C ILE A 256 -4.88 7.99 -7.60
N LEU A 257 -6.04 8.22 -8.18
CA LEU A 257 -6.93 9.31 -7.81
C LEU A 257 -7.97 8.77 -6.83
N VAL A 258 -7.99 9.27 -5.60
CA VAL A 258 -8.98 8.90 -4.59
C VAL A 258 -10.00 10.02 -4.45
N ARG A 259 -11.27 9.70 -4.74
CA ARG A 259 -12.40 10.60 -4.54
C ARG A 259 -12.70 10.69 -3.05
N GLY A 260 -12.70 11.90 -2.50
CA GLY A 260 -13.03 12.09 -1.09
C GLY A 260 -14.52 11.82 -0.83
N ALA A 261 -14.83 11.14 0.26
CA ALA A 261 -16.19 10.90 0.71
C ALA A 261 -16.33 11.21 2.20
N LYS A 262 -17.52 11.63 2.64
CA LYS A 262 -17.79 11.84 4.06
C LYS A 262 -17.57 10.53 4.81
N GLY A 263 -16.75 10.55 5.85
CA GLY A 263 -16.37 9.35 6.61
C GLY A 263 -15.10 8.63 6.11
N GLY A 264 -14.49 9.09 5.01
CA GLY A 264 -13.14 8.69 4.61
C GLY A 264 -12.05 9.35 5.46
N LEU A 265 -10.79 8.92 5.32
CA LEU A 265 -9.64 9.58 5.95
C LEU A 265 -9.13 10.73 5.08
N ASP A 266 -8.70 11.83 5.69
CA ASP A 266 -7.99 12.89 4.97
C ASP A 266 -6.56 12.44 4.64
N LEU A 267 -6.37 11.99 3.40
CA LEU A 267 -5.08 11.47 2.93
C LEU A 267 -3.97 12.55 2.87
N GLU A 268 -4.32 13.83 2.75
CA GLU A 268 -3.35 14.93 2.76
C GLU A 268 -2.79 15.17 4.18
N ASP A 269 -3.67 15.13 5.18
CA ASP A 269 -3.28 15.19 6.59
C ASP A 269 -2.45 13.98 6.97
N MET A 270 -2.89 12.80 6.53
CA MET A 270 -2.18 11.54 6.72
C MET A 270 -0.77 11.58 6.13
N ALA A 271 -0.61 12.13 4.93
CA ALA A 271 0.70 12.33 4.29
C ALA A 271 1.60 13.29 5.08
N GLY A 272 1.03 14.24 5.83
CA GLY A 272 1.79 15.12 6.72
C GLY A 272 2.40 14.40 7.91
N GLY A 273 1.81 13.26 8.30
CA GLY A 273 2.26 12.46 9.44
C GLY A 273 2.26 13.27 10.74
N GLN A 274 1.40 14.28 10.86
CA GLN A 274 1.20 15.04 12.09
C GLN A 274 0.15 14.31 12.91
N LEU A 275 0.51 13.88 14.11
CA LEU A 275 -0.46 13.37 15.07
C LEU A 275 -1.44 14.51 15.39
N PRO A 276 -2.76 14.33 15.20
CA PRO A 276 -3.74 15.32 15.65
C PRO A 276 -3.49 15.58 17.13
N GLU A 277 -3.24 16.83 17.52
CA GLU A 277 -3.17 17.20 18.93
C GLU A 277 -4.55 16.90 19.53
N ASP A 278 -4.61 15.95 20.48
CA ASP A 278 -5.80 15.56 21.24
C ASP A 278 -6.24 16.70 22.18
N GLU A 279 -6.45 17.91 21.67
CA GLU A 279 -6.93 19.07 22.46
C GLU A 279 -8.32 18.79 23.07
N GLY A 280 -9.15 17.98 22.40
CA GLY A 280 -10.51 17.64 22.85
C GLY A 280 -10.62 16.55 23.91
N GLU A 281 -9.60 15.68 24.06
CA GLU A 281 -9.61 14.58 25.04
C GLU A 281 -8.92 14.96 26.37
N GLN A 282 -8.16 16.06 26.38
CA GLN A 282 -7.49 16.60 27.56
C GLN A 282 -8.46 17.22 28.58
N THR A 283 -9.63 17.69 28.15
CA THR A 283 -10.58 18.41 29.01
C THR A 283 -11.42 17.48 29.90
N ARG A 284 -11.48 16.18 29.60
CA ARG A 284 -12.37 15.21 30.28
C ARG A 284 -11.66 14.23 31.22
N ARG A 285 -10.33 14.30 31.33
CA ARG A 285 -9.52 13.38 32.15
C ARG A 285 -9.24 13.95 33.55
N SER A 286 -9.36 13.06 34.54
CA SER A 286 -9.02 13.31 35.96
C SER A 286 -7.61 13.94 36.09
N PRO A 287 -7.37 14.79 37.11
CA PRO A 287 -6.06 15.41 37.33
C PRO A 287 -4.91 14.39 37.48
N LEU A 288 -5.18 13.19 37.99
CA LEU A 288 -4.20 12.09 38.06
C LEU A 288 -3.79 11.58 36.66
N MET A 289 -4.74 11.53 35.74
CA MET A 289 -4.54 11.06 34.36
C MET A 289 -3.94 12.14 33.46
N ARG A 290 -3.94 13.41 33.91
CA ARG A 290 -3.27 14.54 33.26
C ARG A 290 -1.75 14.54 33.49
N LEU A 291 -1.28 13.92 34.59
CA LEU A 291 0.14 13.70 34.85
C LEU A 291 0.73 12.60 33.92
N MET A 292 -0.12 11.69 33.45
CA MET A 292 0.20 10.70 32.41
C MET A 292 -0.05 11.30 31.02
N SER A 293 0.85 12.17 30.55
CA SER A 293 0.81 12.61 29.15
C SER A 293 0.94 11.38 28.23
N PRO A 294 0.12 11.25 27.17
CA PRO A 294 0.15 10.09 26.26
C PRO A 294 1.56 9.77 25.74
N GLY A 295 2.39 10.80 25.50
CA GLY A 295 3.77 10.61 25.05
C GLY A 295 4.70 10.05 26.13
N ASN A 296 4.53 10.44 27.39
CA ASN A 296 5.36 9.95 28.49
C ASN A 296 4.98 8.52 28.90
N THR A 297 3.70 8.17 28.82
CA THR A 297 3.24 6.79 29.08
C THR A 297 3.79 5.82 28.02
N THR A 298 3.70 6.17 26.73
CA THR A 298 4.28 5.32 25.67
C THR A 298 5.80 5.16 25.85
N ARG A 299 6.52 6.23 26.20
CA ARG A 299 7.97 6.17 26.53
C ARG A 299 8.26 5.21 27.69
N MET A 300 7.51 5.32 28.80
CA MET A 300 7.69 4.44 29.96
C MET A 300 7.37 2.97 29.63
N VAL A 301 6.30 2.72 28.90
CA VAL A 301 5.91 1.36 28.48
C VAL A 301 6.95 0.77 27.53
N MET A 302 7.46 1.54 26.57
CA MET A 302 8.52 1.09 25.68
C MET A 302 9.81 0.80 26.44
N PHE A 303 10.20 1.65 27.39
CA PHE A 303 11.35 1.39 28.26
C PHE A 303 11.18 0.09 29.05
N LEU A 304 10.00 -0.13 29.66
CA LEU A 304 9.69 -1.37 30.36
C LEU A 304 9.76 -2.59 29.41
N LEU A 305 9.21 -2.49 28.20
CA LEU A 305 9.29 -3.54 27.20
C LEU A 305 10.74 -3.87 26.84
N VAL A 306 11.61 -2.86 26.65
CA VAL A 306 13.05 -3.10 26.41
C VAL A 306 13.68 -3.87 27.55
N VAL A 307 13.44 -3.46 28.80
CA VAL A 307 13.99 -4.15 29.98
C VAL A 307 13.52 -5.61 30.01
N LEU A 308 12.23 -5.86 29.78
CA LEU A 308 11.69 -7.22 29.76
C LEU A 308 12.25 -8.07 28.60
N TRP A 309 12.42 -7.48 27.41
CA TRP A 309 13.07 -8.14 26.28
C TRP A 309 14.53 -8.51 26.57
N LEU A 310 15.28 -7.63 27.23
CA LEU A 310 16.65 -7.89 27.65
C LEU A 310 16.73 -8.98 28.74
N MET A 311 15.82 -8.97 29.71
CA MET A 311 15.71 -10.03 30.72
C MET A 311 15.37 -11.38 30.09
N LEU A 312 14.45 -11.40 29.11
CA LEU A 312 14.11 -12.62 28.36
C LEU A 312 15.32 -13.12 27.57
N LEU A 313 16.06 -12.23 26.91
CA LEU A 313 17.26 -12.59 26.17
C LEU A 313 18.32 -13.20 27.09
N LEU A 314 18.62 -12.54 28.22
CA LEU A 314 19.58 -13.04 29.20
C LEU A 314 19.18 -14.42 29.72
N SER A 315 17.90 -14.62 30.03
CA SER A 315 17.35 -15.90 30.46
C SER A 315 17.51 -16.97 29.37
N SER A 316 17.24 -16.61 28.12
CA SER A 316 17.35 -17.53 26.98
C SER A 316 18.79 -17.96 26.67
N THR A 317 19.78 -17.08 26.90
CA THR A 317 21.21 -17.43 26.73
C THR A 317 21.73 -18.40 27.78
N GLY A 318 21.04 -18.52 28.91
CA GLY A 318 21.35 -19.50 29.96
C GLY A 318 20.94 -20.93 29.62
N ILE A 319 20.16 -21.15 28.55
CA ILE A 319 19.63 -22.46 28.16
C ILE A 319 20.69 -23.18 27.31
N GLN A 320 21.41 -24.12 27.92
CA GLN A 320 22.40 -24.96 27.22
C GLN A 320 21.85 -26.31 26.77
N GLU A 321 20.81 -26.81 27.44
CA GLU A 321 20.16 -28.08 27.09
C GLU A 321 19.09 -27.87 26.04
N HIS A 322 18.98 -28.79 25.08
CA HIS A 322 17.91 -28.81 24.07
C HIS A 322 17.71 -27.49 23.28
N ALA A 323 18.77 -26.67 23.15
CA ALA A 323 18.73 -25.34 22.52
C ALA A 323 18.19 -25.34 21.07
N TRP A 324 18.24 -26.48 20.37
CA TRP A 324 17.63 -26.67 19.05
C TRP A 324 16.13 -26.38 19.00
N PHE A 325 15.38 -26.67 20.06
CA PHE A 325 13.94 -26.35 20.09
C PHE A 325 13.72 -24.83 20.18
N LEU A 326 14.55 -24.14 20.97
CA LEU A 326 14.51 -22.69 21.07
C LEU A 326 14.92 -22.03 19.74
N LEU A 327 15.93 -22.57 19.07
CA LEU A 327 16.32 -22.15 17.72
C LEU A 327 15.18 -22.37 16.71
N ALA A 328 14.52 -23.53 16.75
CA ALA A 328 13.39 -23.84 15.87
C ALA A 328 12.21 -22.89 16.09
N VAL A 329 11.88 -22.58 17.35
CA VAL A 329 10.85 -21.60 17.70
C VAL A 329 11.22 -20.21 17.16
N GLY A 330 12.41 -19.70 17.50
CA GLY A 330 12.85 -18.37 17.10
C GLY A 330 13.02 -18.21 15.58
N GLY A 331 13.55 -19.24 14.91
CA GLY A 331 13.73 -19.28 13.46
C GLY A 331 12.40 -19.31 12.71
N THR A 332 11.46 -20.16 13.14
CA THR A 332 10.12 -20.22 12.53
C THR A 332 9.38 -18.89 12.67
N GLY A 333 9.50 -18.24 13.83
CA GLY A 333 8.95 -16.90 14.02
C GLY A 333 9.60 -15.85 13.11
N MET A 334 10.92 -15.89 12.97
CA MET A 334 11.64 -15.00 12.06
C MET A 334 11.17 -15.15 10.61
N VAL A 335 10.96 -16.38 10.13
CA VAL A 335 10.42 -16.65 8.79
C VAL A 335 9.02 -16.05 8.63
N GLN A 336 8.12 -16.24 9.61
CA GLN A 336 6.78 -15.65 9.55
C GLN A 336 6.82 -14.11 9.56
N ASN A 337 7.70 -13.52 10.37
CA ASN A 337 7.88 -12.07 10.44
C ASN A 337 8.41 -11.52 9.11
N LEU A 338 9.35 -12.22 8.46
CA LEU A 338 9.84 -11.86 7.13
C LEU A 338 8.75 -11.92 6.06
N ILE A 339 7.95 -12.99 6.05
CA ILE A 339 6.79 -13.12 5.15
C ILE A 339 5.81 -11.96 5.39
N THR A 340 5.54 -11.63 6.66
CA THR A 340 4.63 -10.53 7.02
C THR A 340 5.15 -9.17 6.58
N ALA A 341 6.45 -8.93 6.75
CA ALA A 341 7.09 -7.69 6.32
C ALA A 341 7.12 -7.56 4.78
N GLY A 342 7.25 -8.68 4.06
CA GLY A 342 7.32 -8.71 2.59
C GLY A 342 5.96 -8.81 1.90
N ALA A 343 4.93 -9.32 2.56
CA ALA A 343 3.64 -9.62 1.93
C ALA A 343 2.97 -8.35 1.40
N PRO A 344 2.54 -8.33 0.12
CA PRO A 344 1.71 -7.25 -0.40
C PRO A 344 0.29 -7.39 0.18
N ARG A 345 -0.30 -6.25 0.57
CA ARG A 345 -1.66 -6.20 1.16
C ARG A 345 -2.55 -5.25 0.41
N ARG A 346 -3.85 -5.54 0.41
CA ARG A 346 -4.89 -4.67 -0.15
C ARG A 346 -5.10 -3.44 0.75
N PRO A 347 -5.50 -2.28 0.18
CA PRO A 347 -5.75 -1.06 0.96
C PRO A 347 -6.72 -1.25 2.13
N ALA A 348 -7.76 -2.05 1.94
CA ALA A 348 -8.75 -2.37 2.97
C ALA A 348 -8.13 -3.05 4.21
N MET A 349 -7.09 -3.88 4.03
CA MET A 349 -6.42 -4.55 5.14
C MET A 349 -5.52 -3.61 5.95
N LEU A 350 -5.14 -2.49 5.35
CA LEU A 350 -4.37 -1.42 5.97
C LEU A 350 -5.27 -0.30 6.55
N GLY A 351 -6.60 -0.47 6.50
CA GLY A 351 -7.58 0.48 7.03
C GLY A 351 -7.98 1.61 6.08
N ILE A 352 -7.62 1.51 4.79
CA ILE A 352 -8.05 2.42 3.73
C ILE A 352 -8.87 1.64 2.69
N PRO A 353 -10.15 1.35 2.96
CA PRO A 353 -10.98 0.58 2.03
C PRO A 353 -11.30 1.40 0.77
N LEU A 354 -10.61 1.08 -0.32
CA LEU A 354 -10.81 1.67 -1.64
C LEU A 354 -11.49 0.69 -2.58
N ARG A 355 -12.35 1.21 -3.45
CA ARG A 355 -12.99 0.48 -4.55
C ARG A 355 -12.82 1.29 -5.84
N LEU A 356 -12.62 0.60 -6.95
CA LEU A 356 -12.53 1.25 -8.26
C LEU A 356 -13.86 1.97 -8.57
N ALA A 357 -13.77 3.24 -8.90
CA ALA A 357 -14.92 4.04 -9.27
C ALA A 357 -15.48 3.57 -10.62
N MET A 358 -16.80 3.52 -10.70
CA MET A 358 -17.52 3.06 -11.88
C MET A 358 -18.42 4.17 -12.38
N ARG A 359 -18.39 4.42 -13.70
CA ARG A 359 -19.29 5.36 -14.37
C ARG A 359 -20.46 4.61 -15.01
N PRO A 360 -21.71 5.08 -14.86
CA PRO A 360 -22.82 4.60 -15.68
C PRO A 360 -22.60 4.99 -17.15
N ASP A 361 -22.69 4.03 -18.07
CA ASP A 361 -22.61 4.31 -19.49
C ASP A 361 -23.86 5.09 -19.95
N SER A 362 -23.65 6.24 -20.59
CA SER A 362 -24.72 7.08 -21.14
C SER A 362 -25.48 6.41 -22.30
N LYS A 363 -24.92 5.33 -22.89
CA LYS A 363 -25.52 4.60 -24.00
C LYS A 363 -26.07 3.22 -23.60
N ASN A 364 -25.60 2.63 -22.50
CA ASN A 364 -25.96 1.28 -22.08
C ASN A 364 -25.96 1.17 -20.54
N GLU A 365 -27.08 1.51 -19.88
CA GLU A 365 -27.20 1.56 -18.41
C GLU A 365 -26.82 0.25 -17.68
N ALA A 366 -26.74 -0.88 -18.40
CA ALA A 366 -26.47 -2.20 -17.84
C ALA A 366 -24.99 -2.50 -17.53
N ILE A 367 -24.01 -1.84 -18.17
CA ILE A 367 -22.58 -2.17 -17.97
C ILE A 367 -21.81 -0.95 -17.44
N PRO A 368 -21.47 -0.92 -16.13
CA PRO A 368 -20.66 0.16 -15.56
C PRO A 368 -19.25 0.16 -16.16
N ILE A 369 -18.78 1.33 -16.60
CA ILE A 369 -17.45 1.52 -17.17
C ILE A 369 -16.46 1.87 -16.03
N PRO A 370 -15.34 1.15 -15.89
CA PRO A 370 -14.33 1.48 -14.90
C PRO A 370 -13.69 2.84 -15.21
N MET A 371 -13.60 3.72 -14.21
CA MET A 371 -13.02 5.06 -14.37
C MET A 371 -11.48 4.98 -14.41
N VAL A 372 -10.98 4.56 -15.56
CA VAL A 372 -9.55 4.35 -15.83
C VAL A 372 -9.18 5.09 -17.11
N PHE A 373 -8.35 6.11 -16.95
CA PHE A 373 -7.81 6.93 -18.03
C PHE A 373 -6.43 6.42 -18.39
N ALA A 374 -6.29 5.95 -19.61
CA ALA A 374 -5.19 5.09 -19.97
C ALA A 374 -4.87 5.32 -21.44
N GLU A 375 -3.96 6.26 -21.72
CA GLU A 375 -3.60 6.67 -23.07
C GLU A 375 -2.10 6.51 -23.34
N PHE A 376 -1.76 6.47 -24.63
CA PHE A 376 -0.37 6.34 -25.07
C PHE A 376 0.47 7.56 -24.68
N LYS A 377 -0.09 8.76 -24.84
CA LYS A 377 0.56 10.01 -24.44
C LYS A 377 0.03 10.49 -23.10
N ILE A 378 0.95 10.88 -22.23
CA ILE A 378 0.67 11.50 -20.94
C ILE A 378 -0.33 12.66 -21.10
N MET A 379 -0.10 13.54 -22.09
CA MET A 379 -0.98 14.67 -22.38
C MET A 379 -2.43 14.25 -22.66
N HIS A 380 -2.62 13.19 -23.45
CA HIS A 380 -3.96 12.72 -23.79
C HIS A 380 -4.68 12.16 -22.56
N THR A 381 -3.97 11.42 -21.69
CA THR A 381 -4.52 10.93 -20.42
C THR A 381 -4.97 12.09 -19.52
N LEU A 382 -4.16 13.14 -19.42
CA LEU A 382 -4.46 14.33 -18.62
C LEU A 382 -5.65 15.13 -19.17
N MET A 383 -5.72 15.28 -20.49
CA MET A 383 -6.85 15.94 -21.17
C MET A 383 -8.16 15.15 -21.00
N GLU A 384 -8.10 13.81 -21.09
CA GLU A 384 -9.26 12.95 -20.86
C GLU A 384 -9.74 13.02 -19.41
N LEU A 385 -8.81 13.03 -18.45
CA LEU A 385 -9.14 13.25 -17.05
C LEU A 385 -9.82 14.61 -16.83
N GLU A 386 -9.33 15.68 -17.47
CA GLU A 386 -9.88 17.04 -17.34
C GLU A 386 -11.30 17.17 -17.90
N LEU A 387 -11.65 16.42 -18.95
CA LEU A 387 -13.00 16.37 -19.50
C LEU A 387 -14.01 15.82 -18.48
N ASP A 388 -13.56 14.90 -17.63
CA ASP A 388 -14.40 14.20 -16.66
C ASP A 388 -14.33 14.80 -15.25
N PHE A 389 -13.16 15.36 -14.91
CA PHE A 389 -12.85 16.00 -13.63
C PHE A 389 -12.23 17.37 -13.91
N LYS A 390 -13.09 18.37 -14.08
CA LYS A 390 -12.68 19.76 -14.33
C LYS A 390 -11.66 20.24 -13.28
N GLY A 391 -10.51 20.72 -13.73
CA GLY A 391 -9.39 21.20 -12.92
C GLY A 391 -8.36 20.14 -12.54
N ALA A 392 -8.72 18.85 -12.48
CA ALA A 392 -7.82 17.79 -12.01
C ALA A 392 -6.68 17.53 -13.00
N GLY A 393 -6.99 17.51 -14.31
CA GLY A 393 -5.97 17.31 -15.35
C GLY A 393 -5.01 18.48 -15.42
N ARG A 394 -5.50 19.72 -15.25
CA ARG A 394 -4.65 20.92 -15.19
C ARG A 394 -3.69 20.92 -13.99
N ILE A 395 -4.14 20.48 -12.83
CA ILE A 395 -3.26 20.38 -11.64
C ILE A 395 -2.15 19.35 -11.88
N LEU A 396 -2.52 18.17 -12.39
CA LEU A 396 -1.56 17.10 -12.70
C LEU A 396 -0.62 17.44 -13.87
N LEU A 397 -1.06 18.29 -14.81
CA LEU A 397 -0.21 18.79 -15.90
C LEU A 397 1.07 19.43 -15.35
N SER A 398 0.96 20.21 -14.27
CA SER A 398 2.11 20.86 -13.63
C SER A 398 3.12 19.88 -13.02
N GLU A 399 2.71 18.64 -12.74
CA GLU A 399 3.58 17.60 -12.19
C GLU A 399 4.35 16.87 -13.30
N PHE A 400 3.69 16.53 -14.41
CA PHE A 400 4.32 15.80 -15.50
C PHE A 400 5.05 16.69 -16.50
N PHE A 401 4.68 17.98 -16.58
CA PHE A 401 5.28 18.98 -17.47
C PHE A 401 5.68 20.23 -16.68
N PRO A 402 6.74 20.15 -15.85
CA PRO A 402 7.17 21.26 -15.02
C PRO A 402 7.61 22.45 -15.89
N GLY A 403 7.20 23.66 -15.50
CA GLY A 403 7.62 24.91 -16.13
C GLY A 403 6.81 25.37 -17.33
N GLY A 404 5.75 24.65 -17.74
CA GLY A 404 4.81 25.08 -18.79
C GLY A 404 5.39 25.22 -20.21
N GLY A 405 6.71 25.20 -20.36
CA GLY A 405 7.41 25.16 -21.64
C GLY A 405 7.35 23.75 -22.24
N GLY A 406 6.89 23.65 -23.48
CA GLY A 406 6.84 22.37 -24.21
C GLY A 406 5.44 21.91 -24.61
N LEU A 407 4.39 22.69 -24.34
CA LEU A 407 3.09 22.46 -24.93
C LEU A 407 3.13 22.74 -26.43
N LEU A 408 2.52 21.86 -27.22
CA LEU A 408 2.32 22.11 -28.64
C LEU A 408 1.24 23.20 -28.83
N PRO A 409 1.26 23.97 -29.93
CA PRO A 409 0.28 25.05 -30.15
C PRO A 409 -1.19 24.59 -30.07
N TRP A 410 -1.47 23.35 -30.48
CA TRP A 410 -2.81 22.78 -30.37
C TRP A 410 -3.17 22.37 -28.94
N GLU A 411 -2.19 21.99 -28.11
CA GLU A 411 -2.37 21.67 -26.69
C GLU A 411 -2.64 22.95 -25.92
N GLU A 412 -1.91 24.04 -26.20
CA GLU A 412 -2.20 25.36 -25.65
C GLU A 412 -3.62 25.82 -26.02
N LYS A 413 -4.02 25.64 -27.29
CA LYS A 413 -5.40 25.92 -27.73
C LYS A 413 -6.43 25.06 -26.99
N TRP A 414 -6.10 23.80 -26.72
CA TRP A 414 -6.98 22.89 -25.98
C TRP A 414 -7.15 23.33 -24.52
N TRP A 415 -6.05 23.63 -23.84
CA TRP A 415 -6.06 24.06 -22.45
C TRP A 415 -6.67 25.46 -22.27
N SER A 416 -6.57 26.35 -23.26
CA SER A 416 -7.18 27.68 -23.24
C SER A 416 -8.67 27.69 -23.62
N SER A 417 -9.16 26.68 -24.32
CA SER A 417 -10.58 26.56 -24.66
C SER A 417 -11.39 26.15 -23.43
N ASP A 418 -12.54 26.78 -23.18
CA ASP A 418 -13.49 26.38 -22.13
C ASP A 418 -14.65 25.50 -22.66
N ASP A 419 -14.75 25.34 -23.98
CA ASP A 419 -15.82 24.59 -24.63
C ASP A 419 -15.50 23.07 -24.64
N PRO A 420 -16.33 22.22 -24.01
CA PRO A 420 -16.09 20.79 -23.94
C PRO A 420 -16.14 20.10 -25.31
N ASP A 421 -16.93 20.60 -26.26
CA ASP A 421 -17.07 19.96 -27.57
C ASP A 421 -15.87 20.29 -28.47
N VAL A 422 -15.37 21.53 -28.40
CA VAL A 422 -14.10 21.92 -29.04
C VAL A 422 -12.94 21.09 -28.47
N ARG A 423 -12.88 20.93 -27.14
CA ARG A 423 -11.88 20.07 -26.48
C ARG A 423 -11.97 18.62 -26.98
N ARG A 424 -13.17 18.06 -27.10
CA ARG A 424 -13.37 16.69 -27.61
C ARG A 424 -12.90 16.56 -29.06
N GLN A 425 -13.28 17.49 -29.94
CA GLN A 425 -12.89 17.47 -31.35
C GLN A 425 -11.37 17.56 -31.53
N LEU A 426 -10.72 18.48 -30.84
CA LEU A 426 -9.25 18.64 -30.88
C LEU A 426 -8.53 17.38 -30.37
N LEU A 427 -9.01 16.79 -29.27
CA LEU A 427 -8.44 15.56 -28.73
C LEU A 427 -8.63 14.37 -29.68
N ARG A 428 -9.81 14.24 -30.31
CA ARG A 428 -10.08 13.21 -31.33
C ARG A 428 -9.13 13.34 -32.53
N ALA A 429 -9.01 14.54 -33.08
CA ALA A 429 -8.09 14.80 -34.21
C ALA A 429 -6.62 14.49 -33.84
N ALA A 430 -6.19 14.81 -32.63
CA ALA A 430 -4.85 14.50 -32.14
C ALA A 430 -4.62 12.98 -31.99
N ARG A 431 -5.61 12.25 -31.47
CA ARG A 431 -5.59 10.77 -31.35
C ARG A 431 -5.46 10.12 -32.73
N GLU A 432 -6.25 10.55 -33.70
CA GLU A 432 -6.23 10.01 -35.07
C GLU A 432 -4.89 10.27 -35.77
N LYS A 433 -4.33 11.47 -35.62
CA LYS A 433 -3.01 11.80 -36.20
C LYS A 433 -1.90 10.91 -35.63
N GLU A 434 -1.90 10.66 -34.33
CA GLU A 434 -0.93 9.76 -33.71
C GLU A 434 -1.12 8.30 -34.12
N PHE A 435 -2.37 7.86 -34.28
CA PHE A 435 -2.65 6.53 -34.82
C PHE A 435 -2.06 6.33 -36.22
N ASN A 436 -2.36 7.26 -37.14
CA ASN A 436 -1.87 7.19 -38.51
C ASN A 436 -0.33 7.20 -38.56
N LYS A 437 0.31 7.94 -37.66
CA LYS A 437 1.77 7.93 -37.51
C LYS A 437 2.32 6.59 -37.01
N GLN A 438 1.63 5.90 -36.11
CA GLN A 438 2.03 4.59 -35.61
C GLN A 438 1.87 3.51 -36.68
N MET A 439 0.75 3.50 -37.40
CA MET A 439 0.51 2.56 -38.50
C MET A 439 1.61 2.64 -39.57
N ARG A 440 2.01 3.87 -39.94
CA ARG A 440 3.10 4.09 -40.90
C ARG A 440 4.47 3.59 -40.42
N ARG A 441 4.73 3.61 -39.11
CA ARG A 441 6.01 3.17 -38.51
C ARG A 441 6.16 1.66 -38.38
N GLN A 442 5.07 0.91 -38.55
CA GLN A 442 5.09 -0.55 -38.49
C GLN A 442 4.94 -1.20 -39.87
N ALA A 443 4.39 -0.47 -40.83
CA ALA A 443 4.28 -0.90 -42.22
C ALA A 443 5.58 -0.72 -43.03
N GLY A 444 6.58 -0.04 -42.47
CA GLY A 444 7.94 0.08 -43.01
C GLY A 444 8.94 -0.35 -41.94
#